data_AF-A0A7C8B375-F1
#
_entry.id   AF-A0A7C8B375-F1
#
_cell.length_a   1.000
_cell.length_b   1.000
_cell.length_c   1.000
_cell.angle_alpha   90.00
_cell.angle_beta   90.00
_cell.angle_gamma   90.00
#
_symmetry.space_group_name_H-M   'P 1'
#
loop_
_entity.id
_entity.type
_entity.pdbx_description
1 polymer ?
#
loop_
_entity_poly.entity_id
_entity_poly.type
_entity_poly.pdbx_seq_one_letter_code
_entity_poly.pdbx_strand_id
1 'polypeptide(L)'
;MFELLEKTMLSAIGAVAITQKKGEELVAEMKDRYKLSEDEGKAFVDRMQGLAKESREKVQQMAETEVQKVVDRLGLVTREEYDRLVKRVQELEARTP
;
A
#
# COMPACT_ATOMS: atom_id res chain seq x y z
N MET A 1 -16.73 -22.63 -11.34
CA MET A 1 -15.96 -23.46 -10.38
C MET A 1 -14.49 -23.10 -10.34
N PHE A 2 -13.82 -22.90 -11.49
CA PHE A 2 -12.41 -22.51 -11.56
C PHE A 2 -12.10 -21.18 -10.85
N GLU A 3 -12.91 -20.13 -11.08
CA GLU A 3 -12.76 -18.83 -10.40
C GLU A 3 -12.89 -18.89 -8.88
N LEU A 4 -13.70 -19.82 -8.36
CA LEU A 4 -13.86 -19.98 -6.92
C LEU A 4 -12.58 -20.59 -6.35
N LEU A 5 -12.05 -21.63 -6.98
CA LEU A 5 -10.78 -22.25 -6.62
C LEU A 5 -9.61 -21.26 -6.66
N GLU A 6 -9.57 -20.43 -7.70
CA GLU A 6 -8.57 -19.37 -7.88
C GLU A 6 -8.64 -18.35 -6.73
N LYS A 7 -9.85 -17.89 -6.37
CA LYS A 7 -10.07 -17.01 -5.22
C LYS A 7 -9.73 -17.66 -3.89
N THR A 8 -10.06 -18.94 -3.67
CA THR A 8 -9.73 -19.61 -2.40
C THR A 8 -8.23 -19.84 -2.26
N MET A 9 -7.55 -20.21 -3.35
CA MET A 9 -6.09 -20.33 -3.38
C MET A 9 -5.42 -18.98 -3.15
N LEU A 10 -5.84 -17.93 -3.87
CA LEU A 10 -5.31 -16.58 -3.67
C LEU A 10 -5.52 -16.05 -2.25
N SER A 11 -6.63 -16.40 -1.61
CA SER A 11 -6.90 -16.01 -0.22
C SER A 11 -6.04 -16.80 0.77
N ALA A 12 -5.83 -18.10 0.53
CA ALA A 12 -4.93 -18.92 1.33
C ALA A 12 -3.46 -18.49 1.20
N ILE A 13 -3.06 -18.12 -0.01
CA ILE A 13 -1.73 -17.63 -0.34
C ILE A 13 -1.53 -16.19 0.19
N GLY A 14 -2.56 -15.35 0.16
CA GLY A 14 -2.53 -14.00 0.73
C GLY A 14 -2.37 -13.97 2.26
N ALA A 15 -2.90 -14.98 2.96
CA ALA A 15 -2.74 -15.14 4.41
C ALA A 15 -1.33 -15.61 4.83
N VAL A 16 -0.56 -16.21 3.91
CA VAL A 16 0.80 -16.73 4.13
C VAL A 16 1.75 -15.95 3.22
N ALA A 17 2.20 -14.78 3.68
CA ALA A 17 3.10 -13.85 2.97
C ALA A 17 3.90 -14.50 1.80
N ILE A 18 3.51 -14.19 0.57
CA ILE A 18 4.23 -14.65 -0.63
C ILE A 18 5.64 -14.06 -0.59
N THR A 19 6.64 -14.92 -0.41
CA THR A 19 8.04 -14.56 -0.66
C THR A 19 8.42 -14.93 -2.10
N GLN A 20 9.41 -14.25 -2.67
CA GLN A 20 9.83 -14.45 -4.06
C GLN A 20 10.09 -15.94 -4.40
N LYS A 21 10.75 -16.66 -3.47
CA LYS A 21 11.03 -18.09 -3.57
C LYS A 21 9.76 -18.96 -3.54
N LYS A 22 8.76 -18.57 -2.74
CA LYS A 22 7.46 -19.29 -2.67
C LYS A 22 6.59 -19.02 -3.90
N GLY A 23 6.73 -17.85 -4.51
CA GLY A 23 6.09 -17.52 -5.78
C GLY A 23 6.59 -18.39 -6.93
N GLU A 24 7.91 -18.62 -7.02
CA GLU A 24 8.51 -19.51 -8.03
C GLU A 24 8.06 -20.97 -7.88
N GLU A 25 8.02 -21.50 -6.65
CA GLU A 25 7.50 -22.85 -6.35
C GLU A 25 6.03 -23.02 -6.77
N LEU A 26 5.20 -22.00 -6.52
CA LEU A 26 3.77 -21.99 -6.89
C LEU A 26 3.57 -22.00 -8.41
N VAL A 27 4.35 -21.22 -9.15
CA VAL A 27 4.29 -21.19 -10.62
C VAL A 27 4.70 -22.54 -11.20
N ALA A 28 5.73 -23.18 -10.63
CA ALA A 28 6.15 -24.52 -11.03
C ALA A 28 5.05 -25.56 -10.76
N GLU A 29 4.43 -25.54 -9.58
CA GLU A 29 3.30 -26.44 -9.25
C GLU A 29 2.07 -26.22 -10.14
N MET A 30 1.77 -24.97 -10.54
CA MET A 30 0.66 -24.66 -11.44
C MET A 30 0.93 -25.13 -12.88
N LYS A 31 2.18 -25.02 -13.36
CA LYS A 31 2.60 -25.61 -14.65
C LYS A 31 2.42 -27.13 -14.65
N ASP A 32 2.83 -27.79 -13.58
CA ASP A 32 2.88 -29.25 -13.48
C ASP A 32 1.49 -29.86 -13.22
N ARG A 33 0.66 -29.23 -12.36
CA ARG A 33 -0.67 -29.75 -12.00
C ARG A 33 -1.81 -29.31 -12.90
N TYR A 34 -1.73 -28.14 -13.53
CA TYR A 34 -2.85 -27.55 -14.27
C TYR A 34 -2.64 -27.42 -15.78
N LYS A 35 -1.47 -27.81 -16.32
CA LYS A 35 -1.12 -27.58 -17.74
C LYS A 35 -1.41 -26.14 -18.16
N LEU A 36 -1.17 -25.17 -17.27
CA LEU A 36 -1.25 -23.76 -17.66
C LEU A 36 -0.22 -23.54 -18.77
N SER A 37 -0.68 -23.01 -19.90
CA SER A 37 0.23 -22.54 -20.94
C SER A 37 1.11 -21.40 -20.36
N GLU A 38 2.32 -21.21 -20.90
CA GLU A 38 3.19 -20.12 -20.46
C GLU A 38 2.49 -18.76 -20.54
N ASP A 39 1.59 -18.59 -21.51
CA ASP A 39 0.82 -17.37 -21.72
C ASP A 39 -0.20 -17.12 -20.60
N GLU A 40 -0.89 -18.16 -20.12
CA GLU A 40 -1.82 -18.05 -18.99
C GLU A 40 -1.10 -17.77 -17.67
N GLY A 41 0.07 -18.38 -17.46
CA GLY A 41 0.91 -18.11 -16.29
C GLY A 41 1.40 -16.68 -16.26
N LYS A 42 1.82 -16.14 -17.42
CA LYS A 42 2.28 -14.77 -17.56
C LYS A 42 1.15 -13.76 -17.32
N ALA A 43 -0.03 -14.02 -17.90
CA ALA A 43 -1.22 -13.20 -17.68
C ALA A 43 -1.72 -13.23 -16.23
N PHE A 44 -1.51 -14.33 -15.50
CA PHE A 44 -1.81 -14.42 -14.07
C PHE A 44 -0.85 -13.58 -13.23
N VAL A 45 0.46 -13.67 -13.49
CA VAL A 45 1.48 -12.88 -12.79
C VAL A 45 1.27 -11.38 -13.04
N ASP A 46 1.00 -10.97 -14.28
CA ASP A 46 0.75 -9.57 -14.62
C ASP A 46 -0.49 -9.01 -13.92
N ARG A 47 -1.59 -9.79 -13.86
CA ARG A 47 -2.80 -9.40 -13.11
C ARG A 47 -2.53 -9.28 -11.62
N MET A 48 -1.76 -10.20 -11.04
CA MET A 48 -1.36 -10.16 -9.63
C MET A 48 -0.50 -8.95 -9.30
N GLN A 49 0.46 -8.62 -10.16
CA GLN A 49 1.29 -7.43 -9.99
C GLN A 49 0.46 -6.14 -10.10
N GLY A 50 -0.49 -6.07 -11.03
CA GLY A 50 -1.43 -4.96 -11.17
C GLY A 50 -2.28 -4.75 -9.91
N LEU A 51 -2.90 -5.81 -9.41
CA LEU A 51 -3.71 -5.78 -8.19
C LEU A 51 -2.88 -5.42 -6.95
N ALA A 52 -1.65 -5.96 -6.84
CA ALA A 52 -0.76 -5.64 -5.74
C ALA A 52 -0.37 -4.16 -5.73
N LYS A 53 -0.10 -3.58 -6.91
CA LYS A 53 0.24 -2.16 -7.05
C LYS A 53 -0.95 -1.27 -6.66
N GLU A 54 -2.14 -1.54 -7.19
CA GLU A 54 -3.35 -0.78 -6.88
C GLU A 54 -3.72 -0.87 -5.38
N SER A 55 -3.60 -2.07 -4.79
CA SER A 55 -3.83 -2.28 -3.36
C SER A 55 -2.84 -1.48 -2.51
N ARG A 56 -1.56 -1.46 -2.90
CA ARG A 56 -0.53 -0.68 -2.20
C ARG A 56 -0.82 0.82 -2.22
N GLU A 57 -1.22 1.37 -3.37
CA GLU A 57 -1.59 2.78 -3.50
C GLU A 57 -2.80 3.13 -2.64
N LYS A 58 -3.85 2.30 -2.63
CA LYS A 58 -5.03 2.48 -1.77
C LYS A 58 -4.69 2.44 -0.28
N VAL A 59 -3.87 1.47 0.14
CA VAL A 59 -3.43 1.36 1.54
C VAL A 59 -2.61 2.58 1.95
N GLN A 60 -1.74 3.07 1.07
CA GLN A 60 -0.95 4.28 1.32
C GLN A 60 -1.86 5.51 1.50
N GLN A 61 -2.82 5.72 0.61
CA GLN A 61 -3.78 6.84 0.72
C GLN A 61 -4.62 6.78 1.99
N MET A 62 -5.07 5.58 2.38
CA MET A 62 -5.79 5.38 3.63
C MET A 62 -4.92 5.72 4.84
N ALA A 63 -3.67 5.28 4.85
CA ALA A 63 -2.72 5.58 5.92
C ALA A 63 -2.44 7.09 6.02
N GLU A 64 -2.19 7.78 4.90
CA GLU A 64 -2.00 9.23 4.85
C GLU A 64 -3.22 9.97 5.40
N THR A 65 -4.43 9.55 5.00
CA THR A 65 -5.70 10.15 5.47
C THR A 65 -5.89 9.97 6.98
N GLU A 66 -5.63 8.79 7.51
CA GLU A 66 -5.79 8.53 8.94
C GLU A 66 -4.74 9.29 9.77
N VAL A 67 -3.49 9.37 9.30
CA VAL A 67 -2.46 10.19 9.94
C VAL A 67 -2.86 11.67 9.95
N GLN A 68 -3.36 12.20 8.82
CA GLN A 68 -3.83 13.59 8.75
C GLN A 68 -4.95 13.86 9.74
N LYS A 69 -5.96 12.98 9.84
CA LYS A 69 -7.04 13.12 10.82
C LYS A 69 -6.53 13.13 12.26
N VAL A 70 -5.51 12.35 12.58
CA VAL A 70 -4.92 12.33 13.94
C VAL A 70 -4.19 13.64 14.21
N VAL A 71 -3.39 14.13 13.25
CA VAL A 71 -2.69 15.42 13.34
C VAL A 71 -3.69 16.56 13.59
N ASP A 72 -4.78 16.59 12.82
CA ASP A 72 -5.84 17.60 12.95
C ASP A 72 -6.54 17.52 14.31
N ARG A 73 -6.88 16.31 14.78
CA ARG A 73 -7.55 16.09 16.08
C ARG A 73 -6.69 16.48 17.27
N LEU A 74 -5.38 16.29 17.16
CA LEU A 74 -4.43 16.68 18.20
C LEU A 74 -4.08 18.18 18.14
N GLY A 75 -4.55 18.90 17.12
CA GLY A 75 -4.24 20.31 16.91
C GLY A 75 -2.76 20.56 16.62
N LEU A 76 -2.07 19.57 16.04
CA LEU A 76 -0.66 19.68 15.68
C LEU A 76 -0.55 20.58 14.44
N VAL A 77 0.27 21.63 14.56
CA VAL A 77 0.59 22.53 13.44
C VAL A 77 1.85 22.05 12.73
N THR A 78 1.98 22.36 11.44
CA THR A 78 3.21 22.04 10.71
C THR A 78 4.38 22.86 11.23
N ARG A 79 5.60 22.40 10.96
CA ARG A 79 6.81 23.15 11.33
C ARG A 79 6.83 24.54 10.69
N GLU A 80 6.36 24.65 9.46
CA GLU A 80 6.29 25.90 8.70
C GLU A 80 5.26 26.87 9.30
N GLU A 81 4.10 26.37 9.73
CA GLU A 81 3.10 27.16 10.43
C GLU A 81 3.63 27.70 11.75
N TYR A 82 4.32 26.86 12.51
CA TYR A 82 4.98 27.25 13.75
C TYR A 82 6.04 28.33 13.52
N ASP A 83 6.95 28.13 12.56
CA ASP A 83 8.03 29.08 12.28
C ASP A 83 7.47 30.43 11.77
N ARG A 84 6.36 30.42 11.00
CA ARG A 84 5.61 31.64 10.64
C ARG A 84 5.05 32.36 11.86
N LEU A 85 4.50 31.61 12.82
CA LEU A 85 3.97 32.18 14.06
C LEU A 85 5.11 32.82 14.87
N VAL A 86 6.23 32.12 15.05
CA VAL A 86 7.42 32.63 15.76
C VAL A 86 7.91 33.94 15.16
N LYS A 87 8.06 33.98 13.83
CA LYS A 87 8.50 35.20 13.14
C LYS A 87 7.56 36.37 13.38
N ARG A 88 6.25 36.14 13.31
CA ARG A 88 5.23 37.17 13.56
C ARG A 88 5.23 37.65 15.01
N VAL A 89 5.48 36.76 15.97
CA VAL A 89 5.63 37.13 17.39
C VAL A 89 6.86 38.02 17.57
N GLN A 90 8.00 37.64 17.01
CA GLN A 90 9.22 38.46 17.06
C GLN A 90 9.03 39.86 16.46
N GLU A 91 8.32 39.96 15.33
CA GLU A 91 7.99 41.24 14.70
C GLU A 91 7.06 42.11 15.57
N LEU A 92 6.13 41.49 16.32
CA LEU A 92 5.22 42.20 17.23
C LEU A 92 5.93 42.67 18.50
N GLU A 93 6.78 41.83 19.07
CA GLU A 93 7.62 42.17 20.22
C GLU A 93 8.60 43.30 19.88
N ALA A 94 9.21 43.27 18.69
CA ALA A 94 10.10 44.34 18.24
C ALA A 94 9.38 45.68 18.00
N ARG A 95 8.05 45.68 17.80
CA ARG A 95 7.24 46.89 17.58
C ARG A 95 6.64 47.45 18.86
N THR A 96 6.69 46.72 19.96
CA THR A 96 6.14 47.13 21.25
C THR A 96 7.31 47.24 22.24
N PRO A 97 7.90 48.44 22.43
CA PRO A 97 8.98 48.63 23.40
C PRO A 97 8.51 48.46 24.85
#